data_AF-A0A1F4BMJ5-F1
#
_entry.id   AF-A0A1F4BMJ5-F1
#
_cell.length_a   1.000
_cell.length_b   1.000
_cell.length_c   1.000
_cell.angle_alpha   90.00
_cell.angle_beta   90.00
_cell.angle_gamma   90.00
#
_symmetry.space_group_name_H-M   'P 1'
#
loop_
_entity.id
_entity.type
_entity.pdbx_description
1 polymer ?
#
loop_
_entity_poly.entity_id
_entity_poly.type
_entity_poly.pdbx_seq_one_letter_code
_entity_poly.pdbx_strand_id
1 'polypeptide(L)'
;MPSHAMKLFALNLSQQRRLERLAHDAGRSAADAFRFVLRDGFEFCEWEARESRAADEDTRRRGAVPDDEAKRRARQVIDAAHGRRSTRKAA
;
A
#
# COMPACT_ATOMS: atom_id res chain seq x y z
N MET A 1 16.61 -24.12 18.97
CA MET A 1 17.33 -23.00 18.32
C MET A 1 16.87 -21.71 19.00
N PRO A 2 17.69 -21.03 19.81
CA PRO A 2 17.25 -19.80 20.43
C PRO A 2 17.27 -18.70 19.37
N SER A 3 16.07 -18.20 19.04
CA SER A 3 15.84 -17.05 18.19
C SER A 3 16.72 -15.91 18.68
N HIS A 4 17.71 -15.52 17.86
CA HIS A 4 18.49 -14.32 18.06
C HIS A 4 17.46 -13.18 18.23
N ALA A 5 17.34 -12.54 19.39
CA ALA A 5 18.35 -11.62 19.85
C ALA A 5 18.99 -10.83 18.68
N MET A 6 18.19 -10.43 17.68
CA MET A 6 18.44 -9.21 16.94
C MET A 6 18.45 -8.11 18.00
N LYS A 7 19.63 -7.93 18.57
CA LYS A 7 20.04 -6.91 19.50
C LYS A 7 19.10 -5.72 19.44
N LEU A 8 18.18 -5.70 20.40
CA LEU A 8 17.16 -4.71 20.71
C LEU A 8 17.74 -3.31 21.04
N PHE A 9 18.96 -3.00 20.59
CA PHE A 9 19.63 -1.73 20.87
C PHE A 9 19.15 -0.58 19.98
N ALA A 10 18.40 -0.84 18.91
CA ALA A 10 17.96 0.21 17.97
C ALA A 10 16.52 0.69 18.15
N LEU A 11 15.62 -0.15 18.72
CA LEU A 11 14.20 0.17 18.83
C LEU A 11 13.76 0.21 20.29
N ASN A 12 13.12 1.30 20.69
CA ASN A 12 12.45 1.36 21.98
C ASN A 12 11.17 0.48 21.97
N LEU A 13 10.56 0.28 23.14
CA LEU A 13 9.38 -0.58 23.27
C LEU A 13 8.19 -0.15 22.39
N SER A 14 7.99 1.16 22.17
CA SER A 14 6.90 1.63 21.32
C SER A 14 7.15 1.28 19.85
N GLN A 15 8.40 1.40 19.39
CA GLN A 15 8.80 1.03 18.04
C GLN A 15 8.76 -0.49 17.82
N GLN A 16 9.08 -1.30 18.83
CA GLN A 16 8.92 -2.76 18.76
C GLN A 16 7.45 -3.13 18.56
N ARG A 17 6.54 -2.55 19.35
CA ARG A 17 5.10 -2.75 19.18
C ARG A 17 4.57 -2.26 17.83
N ARG A 18 5.11 -1.16 17.30
CA ARG A 18 4.79 -0.68 15.94
C ARG A 18 5.23 -1.69 14.90
N LEU A 19 6.46 -2.21 15.02
CA LEU A 19 7.00 -3.20 14.11
C LEU A 19 6.22 -4.51 14.12
N GLU A 20 5.82 -5.01 15.29
CA GLU A 20 5.00 -6.22 15.43
C GLU A 20 3.64 -6.05 14.75
N ARG A 21 2.96 -4.91 14.97
CA ARG A 21 1.70 -4.60 14.30
C ARG A 21 1.86 -4.50 12.79
N LEU A 22 2.88 -3.78 12.32
CA LEU A 22 3.18 -3.64 10.90
C LEU A 22 3.44 -5.01 10.26
N ALA A 23 4.22 -5.87 10.92
CA ALA A 23 4.52 -7.22 10.44
C ALA A 23 3.25 -8.06 10.33
N HIS A 24 2.40 -8.03 11.36
CA HIS A 24 1.10 -8.68 11.35
C HIS A 24 0.21 -8.18 10.20
N ASP A 25 0.08 -6.86 10.06
CA ASP A 25 -0.78 -6.25 9.05
C ASP A 25 -0.30 -6.49 7.61
N ALA A 26 1.01 -6.59 7.42
CA ALA A 26 1.62 -6.93 6.14
C ALA A 26 1.71 -8.45 5.87
N GLY A 27 1.31 -9.29 6.84
CA GLY A 27 1.43 -10.76 6.72
C GLY A 27 2.87 -11.26 6.63
N ARG A 28 3.82 -10.58 7.27
CA ARG A 28 5.26 -10.85 7.20
C ARG A 28 5.86 -11.14 8.58
N SER A 29 7.08 -11.67 8.61
CA SER A 29 7.85 -11.76 9.85
C SER A 29 8.29 -10.37 10.31
N ALA A 30 8.46 -10.17 11.63
CA ALA A 30 8.96 -8.92 12.17
C ALA A 30 10.38 -8.58 11.66
N ALA A 31 11.21 -9.60 11.39
CA ALA A 31 12.54 -9.41 10.84
C ALA A 31 12.48 -8.87 9.39
N ASP A 32 11.57 -9.37 8.56
CA ASP A 32 11.41 -8.88 7.19
C ASP A 32 10.80 -7.48 7.18
N ALA A 33 9.77 -7.24 8.00
CA ALA A 33 9.20 -5.90 8.18
C ALA A 33 10.26 -4.89 8.63
N PHE A 34 11.18 -5.30 9.51
CA PHE A 34 12.23 -4.41 10.01
C PHE A 34 13.21 -4.01 8.92
N ARG A 35 13.53 -4.89 7.95
CA ARG A 35 14.38 -4.53 6.81
C ARG A 35 13.75 -3.42 5.96
N PHE A 36 12.43 -3.42 5.78
CA PHE A 36 11.73 -2.36 5.07
C PHE A 36 11.70 -1.06 5.87
N VAL A 37 11.44 -1.15 7.17
CA VAL A 37 11.47 0.03 8.07
C VAL A 37 12.86 0.67 8.11
N LEU A 38 13.94 -0.11 8.09
CA LEU A 38 15.29 0.41 8.00
C LEU A 38 15.58 1.15 6.68
N ARG A 39 14.90 0.77 5.60
CA ARG A 39 15.05 1.38 4.27
C ARG A 39 14.17 2.62 4.11
N ASP A 40 12.91 2.53 4.49
CA ASP A 40 11.86 3.50 4.12
C ASP A 40 11.30 4.29 5.31
N GLY A 41 11.61 3.87 6.55
CA GLY A 41 11.01 4.41 7.75
C GLY A 41 9.65 3.78 8.10
N PHE A 42 9.23 3.94 9.36
CA PHE A 42 7.98 3.36 9.85
C PHE A 42 6.76 3.94 9.12
N GLU A 43 6.76 5.26 8.93
CA GLU A 43 5.62 6.03 8.43
C GLU A 43 5.23 5.59 7.02
N PHE A 44 6.22 5.35 6.16
CA PHE A 44 5.99 4.86 4.81
C PHE A 44 5.46 3.43 4.82
N CYS A 45 6.08 2.53 5.57
CA CYS A 45 5.63 1.14 5.64
C CYS A 45 4.22 1.00 6.25
N GLU A 46 3.91 1.78 7.29
CA GLU A 46 2.58 1.81 7.90
C GLU A 46 1.52 2.38 6.94
N TRP A 47 1.88 3.40 6.15
CA TRP A 47 1.01 3.91 5.09
C TRP A 47 0.76 2.85 4.01
N GLU A 48 1.81 2.22 3.50
CA GLU A 48 1.72 1.23 2.42
C GLU A 48 0.89 0.01 2.82
N ALA A 49 1.13 -0.55 4.02
CA ALA A 49 0.37 -1.69 4.52
C ALA A 49 -1.12 -1.34 4.67
N ARG A 50 -1.45 -0.13 5.14
CA ARG A 50 -2.84 0.33 5.27
C ARG A 50 -3.52 0.48 3.91
N GLU A 51 -2.86 1.12 2.93
CA GLU A 51 -3.45 1.31 1.60
C GLU A 51 -3.63 -0.03 0.86
N SER A 52 -2.66 -0.95 0.98
CA SER A 52 -2.79 -2.30 0.41
C SER A 52 -3.99 -3.03 0.98
N ARG A 53 -4.19 -2.99 2.31
CA ARG A 53 -5.35 -3.61 2.96
C ARG A 53 -6.66 -2.96 2.53
N ALA A 54 -6.69 -1.64 2.44
CA ALA A 54 -7.88 -0.92 1.97
C ALA A 54 -8.25 -1.32 0.53
N ALA A 55 -7.25 -1.49 -0.34
CA ALA A 55 -7.46 -1.95 -1.72
C ALA A 55 -7.99 -3.40 -1.77
N ASP A 56 -7.43 -4.29 -0.95
CA ASP A 56 -7.91 -5.68 -0.82
C ASP A 56 -9.35 -5.74 -0.30
N GLU A 57 -9.67 -4.95 0.72
CA GLU A 57 -11.03 -4.86 1.28
C GLU A 57 -12.03 -4.29 0.27
N ASP A 58 -11.65 -3.25 -0.47
CA ASP A 58 -12.51 -2.70 -1.53
C ASP A 58 -12.75 -3.72 -2.64
N THR A 59 -11.70 -4.46 -3.03
CA THR A 59 -11.79 -5.54 -4.02
C THR A 59 -12.69 -6.67 -3.52
N ARG A 60 -12.58 -7.09 -2.25
CA ARG A 60 -13.49 -8.08 -1.65
C ARG A 60 -14.94 -7.60 -1.63
N ARG A 61 -15.16 -6.32 -1.36
CA ARG A 61 -16.50 -5.73 -1.26
C ARG A 61 -17.17 -5.54 -2.62
N ARG A 62 -16.42 -5.05 -3.61
CA ARG A 62 -16.96 -4.61 -4.92
C ARG A 62 -16.68 -5.58 -6.06
N GLY A 63 -15.79 -6.55 -5.84
CA GLY A 63 -15.22 -7.39 -6.87
C GLY A 63 -14.09 -6.70 -7.64
N ALA A 64 -13.33 -7.50 -8.38
CA ALA A 64 -12.36 -7.02 -9.36
C ALA A 64 -12.98 -7.01 -10.77
N VAL A 65 -12.40 -6.23 -11.67
CA VAL A 65 -12.70 -6.29 -13.11
C VAL A 65 -11.50 -6.85 -13.88
N PRO A 66 -11.71 -7.48 -15.04
CA PRO A 66 -10.60 -7.87 -15.92
C PRO A 66 -9.76 -6.67 -16.36
N ASP A 67 -8.46 -6.87 -16.54
CA ASP A 67 -7.51 -5.81 -16.91
C ASP A 67 -7.89 -5.09 -18.21
N ASP A 68 -8.33 -5.83 -19.25
CA ASP A 68 -8.78 -5.24 -20.51
C ASP A 68 -9.99 -4.32 -20.32
N GLU A 69 -10.89 -4.67 -19.40
CA GLU A 69 -12.01 -3.82 -19.05
C GLU A 69 -11.58 -2.59 -18.26
N ALA A 70 -10.67 -2.74 -17.29
CA ALA A 70 -10.10 -1.61 -16.56
C ALA A 70 -9.43 -0.59 -17.52
N LYS A 71 -8.59 -1.08 -18.44
CA LYS A 71 -7.93 -0.26 -19.46
C LYS A 71 -8.93 0.45 -20.38
N ARG A 72 -9.95 -0.27 -20.85
CA ARG A 72 -11.01 0.31 -21.69
C ARG A 72 -11.75 1.43 -20.96
N ARG A 73 -12.16 1.20 -19.70
CA ARG A 73 -12.84 2.21 -18.87
C ARG A 73 -11.95 3.43 -18.61
N ALA A 74 -10.67 3.22 -18.29
CA ALA A 74 -9.72 4.31 -18.09
C ALA A 74 -9.55 5.17 -19.36
N ARG A 75 -9.43 4.54 -20.54
CA ARG A 75 -9.36 5.24 -21.82
C ARG A 75 -10.60 6.10 -22.07
N GLN A 76 -11.80 5.57 -21.84
CA GLN A 76 -13.05 6.32 -22.01
C GLN A 76 -13.11 7.59 -21.14
N VAL A 77 -12.63 7.51 -19.89
CA VAL A 77 -12.58 8.68 -18.99
C VAL A 77 -11.60 9.73 -19.50
N ILE A 78 -10.42 9.30 -19.95
CA ILE A 78 -9.38 10.18 -20.51
C ILE A 78 -9.92 10.88 -21.78
N ASP A 79 -10.49 10.13 -22.71
CA ASP A 79 -11.00 10.66 -23.97
C ASP A 79 -12.15 11.65 -23.73
N ALA A 80 -13.06 11.36 -22.80
CA ALA A 80 -14.15 12.26 -22.41
C ALA A 80 -13.62 13.57 -21.81
N ALA A 81 -12.55 13.52 -21.00
CA ALA A 81 -11.94 14.71 -20.43
C ALA A 81 -11.28 15.58 -21.51
N HIS A 82 -10.61 14.97 -22.49
CA HIS A 82 -10.02 15.68 -23.63
C HIS A 82 -11.07 16.27 -24.58
N GLY A 83 -12.14 15.54 -24.87
CA GLY A 83 -13.25 16.03 -25.68
C GLY A 83 -13.92 17.27 -25.08
N ARG A 84 -14.19 17.25 -23.76
CA ARG A 84 -14.75 18.40 -23.02
C ARG A 84 -13.82 19.61 -22.96
N ARG A 85 -12.50 19.39 -22.94
CA ARG A 85 -11.52 20.50 -22.99
C ARG A 85 -11.45 21.13 -24.38
N SER A 86 -11.62 20.33 -25.44
CA SER A 86 -11.66 20.83 -26.82
C SER A 86 -12.87 21.73 -27.07
N THR A 87 -14.06 21.32 -26.62
CA THR A 87 -15.29 22.12 -26.80
C THR A 87 -15.26 23.44 -26.01
N ARG A 88 -14.63 23.48 -24.83
CA ARG A 88 -14.43 24.73 -24.05
C ARG A 88 -13.43 25.71 -24.66
N LYS A 89 -12.51 25.24 -25.52
CA LYS A 89 -11.55 26.12 -26.22
C LYS A 89 -12.11 26.71 -27.51
N ALA A 90 -13.19 26.11 -28.03
CA ALA A 90 -13.85 26.52 -29.28
C ALA A 90 -15.07 27.43 -29.05
N ALA A 91 -15.39 27.75 -27.78
CA ALA A 91 -16.41 28.71 -27.36
C ALA A 91 -15.73 29.93 -26.74
#